data_AF-A0A9D0HRW8-F1
#
_entry.id   AF-A0A9D0HRW8-F1
#
_cell.length_a   1.000
_cell.length_b   1.000
_cell.length_c   1.000
_cell.angle_alpha   90.00
_cell.angle_beta   90.00
_cell.angle_gamma   90.00
#
_symmetry.space_group_name_H-M   'P 1'
#
loop_
_entity.id
_entity.type
_entity.pdbx_description
1 polymer ?
#
loop_
_entity_poly.entity_id
_entity_poly.type
_entity_poly.pdbx_seq_one_letter_code
_entity_poly.pdbx_strand_id
1 'polypeptide(L)'
;MSLENIFALIFTLLIYLIMALSFFGWGRALLNLLQPRTLELTNPLLQTGHRKDRGSLNFDKTTQEYEINQSKTVSIWIGWALSILLFQIIHLFLPINIYTTTPIFVIGIVLALTIYRDDIYTLSWLKMRWIAITILLGIAIWISLHAMLTPTNYDTGLYHLNSIRWTNTYPIVPGLGNVHGRLAFNQSFFSYVAALNFFPYFNHGRSLANSFLFLLTFATIFEVLKPYFKQMPLMEKTHH
;
A
#
# COMPACT_ATOMS: atom_id res chain seq x y z
N MET A 1 -8.60 -22.52 19.44
CA MET A 1 -7.75 -22.14 18.29
C MET A 1 -6.60 -23.13 18.26
N SER A 2 -6.43 -23.90 17.18
CA SER A 2 -5.30 -24.85 17.08
C SER A 2 -3.97 -24.09 17.01
N LEU A 3 -2.87 -24.72 17.43
CA LEU A 3 -1.51 -24.16 17.30
C LEU A 3 -1.20 -23.73 15.86
N GLU A 4 -1.65 -24.49 14.88
CA GLU A 4 -1.51 -24.19 13.45
C GLU A 4 -2.13 -22.84 13.05
N ASN A 5 -3.31 -22.53 13.61
CA ASN A 5 -3.98 -21.25 13.33
C ASN A 5 -3.19 -20.07 13.92
N ILE A 6 -2.51 -20.26 15.05
CA ILE A 6 -1.67 -19.23 15.67
C ILE A 6 -0.41 -18.98 14.82
N PHE A 7 0.23 -20.04 14.32
CA PHE A 7 1.39 -19.89 13.42
C PHE A 7 1.01 -19.22 12.10
N ALA A 8 -0.08 -19.64 11.47
CA ALA A 8 -0.58 -19.02 10.24
C ALA A 8 -0.91 -17.53 10.44
N LEU A 9 -1.49 -17.20 11.61
CA LEU A 9 -1.77 -15.82 12.00
C LEU A 9 -0.50 -14.99 12.12
N ILE A 10 0.47 -15.44 12.91
CA ILE A 10 1.75 -14.74 13.12
C ILE A 10 2.47 -14.53 11.79
N PHE A 11 2.50 -15.57 10.96
CA PHE A 11 3.12 -15.52 9.64
C PHE A 11 2.46 -14.49 8.72
N THR A 12 1.12 -14.45 8.70
CA THR A 12 0.35 -13.48 7.92
C THR A 12 0.59 -12.05 8.39
N LEU A 13 0.62 -11.82 9.70
CA LEU A 13 0.91 -10.51 10.29
C LEU A 13 2.32 -10.04 9.94
N LEU A 14 3.31 -10.95 9.96
CA LEU A 14 4.67 -10.66 9.56
C LEU A 14 4.72 -10.21 8.09
N ILE A 15 4.00 -10.89 7.19
CA ILE A 15 3.95 -10.49 5.78
C ILE A 15 3.28 -9.13 5.61
N TYR A 16 2.17 -8.85 6.29
CA TYR A 16 1.56 -7.52 6.23
C TYR A 16 2.50 -6.43 6.73
N LEU A 17 3.29 -6.70 7.78
CA LEU A 17 4.30 -5.76 8.27
C LEU A 17 5.38 -5.51 7.22
N ILE A 18 5.91 -6.57 6.60
CA ILE A 18 6.89 -6.48 5.50
C ILE A 18 6.34 -5.65 4.34
N MET A 19 5.10 -5.92 3.92
CA MET A 19 4.44 -5.20 2.84
C MET A 19 4.23 -3.72 3.19
N ALA A 20 3.70 -3.44 4.38
CA ALA A 20 3.45 -2.08 4.83
C ALA A 20 4.75 -1.26 4.91
N LEU A 21 5.82 -1.82 5.50
CA LEU A 21 7.12 -1.15 5.59
C LEU A 21 7.73 -0.93 4.21
N SER A 22 7.74 -1.96 3.37
CA SER A 22 8.31 -1.86 2.01
C SER A 22 7.60 -0.80 1.17
N PHE A 23 6.28 -0.86 1.10
CA PHE A 23 5.50 0.10 0.32
C PHE A 23 5.58 1.50 0.90
N PHE A 24 5.58 1.63 2.23
CA PHE A 24 5.82 2.92 2.86
C PHE A 24 7.17 3.53 2.43
N GLY A 25 8.25 2.74 2.45
CA GLY A 25 9.58 3.21 2.05
C GLY A 25 9.67 3.62 0.58
N TRP A 26 9.11 2.80 -0.32
CA TRP A 26 9.03 3.15 -1.76
C TRP A 26 8.22 4.42 -2.01
N GLY A 27 7.07 4.55 -1.35
CA GLY A 27 6.23 5.74 -1.51
C GLY A 27 6.88 7.00 -0.94
N ARG A 28 7.53 6.90 0.23
CA ARG A 28 8.28 8.01 0.81
C ARG A 28 9.46 8.43 -0.06
N ALA A 29 10.23 7.47 -0.58
CA ALA A 29 11.33 7.78 -1.48
C ALA A 29 10.84 8.50 -2.75
N LEU A 30 9.73 8.04 -3.34
CA LEU A 30 9.15 8.69 -4.52
C LEU A 30 8.59 10.08 -4.19
N LEU A 31 7.86 10.24 -3.09
CA LEU A 31 7.35 11.53 -2.67
C LEU A 31 8.48 12.54 -2.41
N ASN A 32 9.55 12.12 -1.73
CA ASN A 32 10.72 12.98 -1.49
C ASN A 32 11.45 13.35 -2.79
N LEU A 33 11.45 12.46 -3.79
CA LEU A 33 12.03 12.74 -5.11
C LEU A 33 11.18 13.73 -5.91
N LEU A 34 9.85 13.63 -5.81
CA LEU A 34 8.90 14.46 -6.56
C LEU A 34 8.63 15.81 -5.90
N GLN A 35 8.96 15.97 -4.61
CA GLN A 35 8.81 17.25 -3.92
C GLN A 35 9.68 18.33 -4.60
N PRO A 36 9.08 19.43 -5.08
CA PRO A 36 9.85 20.53 -5.59
C PRO A 36 10.64 21.16 -4.42
N ARG A 37 11.96 21.35 -4.60
CA ARG A 37 12.87 22.06 -3.66
C ARG A 37 12.45 23.51 -3.34
N THR A 38 11.29 23.96 -3.79
CA THR A 38 10.83 25.36 -3.71
C THR A 38 10.40 25.80 -2.32
N LEU A 39 10.28 24.90 -1.34
CA LEU A 39 9.99 25.28 0.05
C LEU A 39 11.19 25.90 0.79
N GLU A 40 12.41 25.84 0.23
CA GLU A 40 13.56 26.60 0.76
C GLU A 40 13.55 28.09 0.32
N LEU A 41 12.65 28.48 -0.58
CA LEU A 41 12.56 29.84 -1.14
C LEU A 41 11.30 30.61 -0.73
N THR A 42 10.67 30.28 0.41
CA THR A 42 9.84 31.26 1.13
C THR A 42 10.72 32.32 1.76
N ASN A 43 11.31 33.12 0.88
CA ASN A 43 11.91 34.41 1.10
C ASN A 43 11.02 35.24 2.05
N PRO A 44 11.58 35.88 3.09
CA PRO A 44 10.85 36.85 3.94
C PRO A 44 10.23 38.03 3.15
N LEU A 45 10.58 38.20 1.88
CA LEU A 45 10.20 39.33 1.03
C LEU A 45 8.78 39.27 0.43
N LEU A 46 8.01 38.20 0.64
CA LEU A 46 6.60 38.15 0.21
C LEU A 46 5.60 38.73 1.22
N GLN A 47 6.06 39.32 2.34
CA GLN A 47 5.17 40.00 3.29
C GLN A 47 4.70 41.40 2.84
N THR A 48 5.18 41.92 1.71
CA THR A 48 4.77 43.26 1.22
C THR A 48 4.07 43.16 -0.13
N GLY A 49 2.76 42.92 -0.12
CA GLY A 49 1.99 42.99 -1.36
C GLY A 49 0.53 42.59 -1.21
N HIS A 50 -0.33 43.58 -1.00
CA HIS A 50 -1.79 43.45 -1.08
C HIS A 50 -2.24 42.69 -2.34
N ARG A 51 -2.60 41.41 -2.20
CA ARG A 51 -3.42 40.69 -3.20
C ARG A 51 -4.27 39.63 -2.51
N LYS A 52 -5.43 40.06 -2.01
CA LYS A 52 -6.28 39.35 -1.04
C LYS A 52 -6.99 38.10 -1.61
N ASP A 53 -6.98 37.91 -2.94
CA ASP A 53 -7.89 36.93 -3.58
C ASP A 53 -7.16 35.74 -4.22
N ARG A 54 -5.84 35.85 -4.47
CA ARG A 54 -4.99 34.74 -4.95
C ARG A 54 -4.22 34.03 -3.82
N GLY A 55 -4.07 34.69 -2.68
CA GLY A 55 -3.35 34.17 -1.52
C GLY A 55 -4.09 33.01 -0.85
N SER A 56 -5.42 33.08 -0.71
CA SER A 56 -6.23 32.03 -0.09
C SER A 56 -6.21 30.72 -0.89
N LEU A 57 -6.41 30.82 -2.21
CA LEU A 57 -6.42 29.69 -3.14
C LEU A 57 -5.07 28.96 -3.23
N ASN A 58 -3.96 29.69 -3.12
CA ASN A 58 -2.63 29.07 -3.09
C ASN A 58 -2.29 28.50 -1.71
N PHE A 59 -2.70 29.17 -0.62
CA PHE A 59 -2.50 28.70 0.75
C PHE A 59 -3.24 27.38 1.02
N ASP A 60 -4.49 27.26 0.57
CA ASP A 60 -5.30 26.06 0.75
C ASP A 60 -4.70 24.86 -0.01
N LYS A 61 -4.22 25.11 -1.25
CA LYS A 61 -3.50 24.12 -2.05
C LYS A 61 -2.19 23.66 -1.40
N THR A 62 -1.37 24.59 -0.90
CA THR A 62 -0.11 24.24 -0.23
C THR A 62 -0.34 23.47 1.08
N THR A 63 -1.41 23.78 1.80
CA THR A 63 -1.76 23.10 3.05
C THR A 63 -2.26 21.68 2.76
N GLN A 64 -3.12 21.52 1.75
CA GLN A 64 -3.60 20.22 1.30
C GLN A 64 -2.47 19.33 0.73
N GLU A 65 -1.56 19.92 -0.05
CA GLU A 65 -0.38 19.23 -0.59
C GLU A 65 0.58 18.79 0.52
N TYR A 66 0.76 19.62 1.55
CA TYR A 66 1.54 19.28 2.74
C TYR A 66 0.88 18.16 3.58
N GLU A 67 -0.44 18.19 3.76
CA GLU A 67 -1.18 17.13 4.48
C GLU A 67 -1.14 15.79 3.74
N ILE A 68 -1.33 15.79 2.42
CA ILE A 68 -1.20 14.58 1.58
C ILE A 68 0.22 14.02 1.68
N ASN A 69 1.23 14.89 1.62
CA ASN A 69 2.62 14.50 1.73
C ASN A 69 2.97 14.02 3.16
N GLN A 70 2.25 14.42 4.19
CA GLN A 70 2.43 13.89 5.56
C GLN A 70 1.75 12.54 5.78
N SER A 71 0.73 12.19 4.97
CA SER A 71 -0.07 10.99 5.18
C SER A 71 0.69 9.67 5.03
N LYS A 72 0.55 8.81 6.05
CA LYS A 72 1.22 7.50 6.07
C LYS A 72 0.56 6.52 5.10
N THR A 73 -0.77 6.51 5.04
CA THR A 73 -1.50 5.60 4.15
C THR A 73 -1.33 5.97 2.67
N VAL A 74 -1.31 7.27 2.35
CA VAL A 74 -1.01 7.74 0.98
C VAL A 74 0.38 7.28 0.53
N SER A 75 1.38 7.39 1.40
CA SER A 75 2.73 6.88 1.12
C SER A 75 2.70 5.37 0.79
N ILE A 76 1.95 4.56 1.54
CA ILE A 76 1.81 3.12 1.27
C ILE A 76 1.12 2.87 -0.08
N TRP A 77 0.05 3.59 -0.42
CA TRP A 77 -0.63 3.47 -1.72
C TRP A 77 0.30 3.78 -2.90
N ILE A 78 1.07 4.86 -2.80
CA ILE A 78 2.02 5.27 -3.83
C ILE A 78 3.12 4.21 -3.98
N GLY A 79 3.66 3.70 -2.88
CA GLY A 79 4.69 2.66 -2.94
C GLY A 79 4.16 1.31 -3.43
N TRP A 80 2.90 0.97 -3.13
CA TRP A 80 2.25 -0.21 -3.71
C TRP A 80 2.12 -0.08 -5.23
N ALA A 81 1.66 1.08 -5.71
CA ALA A 81 1.56 1.37 -7.14
C ALA A 81 2.93 1.35 -7.84
N LEU A 82 3.96 1.94 -7.22
CA LEU A 82 5.34 1.90 -7.71
C LEU A 82 5.87 0.47 -7.74
N SER A 83 5.61 -0.33 -6.70
CA SER A 83 6.05 -1.72 -6.65
C SER A 83 5.41 -2.56 -7.76
N ILE A 84 4.12 -2.33 -8.06
CA ILE A 84 3.45 -2.95 -9.22
C ILE A 84 4.17 -2.60 -10.52
N LEU A 85 4.50 -1.33 -10.72
CA LEU A 85 5.22 -0.89 -11.91
C LEU A 85 6.60 -1.57 -12.01
N LEU A 86 7.34 -1.66 -10.89
CA LEU A 86 8.62 -2.36 -10.83
C LEU A 86 8.47 -3.85 -11.17
N PHE A 87 7.47 -4.53 -10.62
CA PHE A 87 7.19 -5.93 -10.97
C PHE A 87 6.84 -6.09 -12.44
N GLN A 88 6.09 -5.16 -13.04
CA GLN A 88 5.80 -5.21 -14.46
C GLN A 88 7.05 -5.06 -15.32
N ILE A 89 7.94 -4.12 -14.97
CA ILE A 89 9.21 -3.91 -15.67
C ILE A 89 10.09 -5.16 -15.55
N ILE A 90 10.21 -5.74 -14.36
CA ILE A 90 10.96 -6.99 -14.15
C ILE A 90 10.36 -8.11 -14.98
N HIS A 91 9.03 -8.25 -14.98
CA HIS A 91 8.33 -9.30 -15.69
C HIS A 91 8.58 -9.28 -17.21
N LEU A 92 9.01 -8.14 -17.77
CA LEU A 92 9.42 -8.06 -19.16
C LEU A 92 10.61 -8.96 -19.49
N PHE A 93 11.50 -9.19 -18.53
CA PHE A 93 12.78 -9.87 -18.74
C PHE A 93 12.94 -11.12 -17.89
N LEU A 94 12.33 -11.17 -16.71
CA LEU A 94 12.51 -12.21 -15.71
C LEU A 94 11.16 -12.67 -15.15
N PRO A 95 11.02 -13.96 -14.79
CA PRO A 95 9.83 -14.42 -14.07
C PRO A 95 9.75 -13.80 -12.68
N ILE A 96 8.53 -13.54 -12.20
CA ILE A 96 8.27 -13.00 -10.86
C ILE A 96 8.29 -14.13 -9.84
N ASN A 97 9.47 -14.44 -9.32
CA ASN A 97 9.66 -15.44 -8.27
C ASN A 97 10.28 -14.80 -7.01
N ILE A 98 10.54 -15.62 -5.99
CA ILE A 98 11.15 -15.15 -4.74
C ILE A 98 12.45 -14.35 -4.96
N TYR A 99 13.30 -14.76 -5.90
CA TYR A 99 14.60 -14.10 -6.15
C TYR A 99 14.43 -12.70 -6.75
N THR A 100 13.43 -12.50 -7.58
CA THR A 100 13.14 -11.17 -8.18
C THR A 100 12.32 -10.27 -7.27
N THR A 101 11.51 -10.84 -6.37
CA THR A 101 10.57 -10.07 -5.54
C THR A 101 11.18 -9.65 -4.21
N THR A 102 11.97 -10.52 -3.59
CA THR A 102 12.63 -10.24 -2.31
C THR A 102 13.49 -8.97 -2.35
N PRO A 103 14.32 -8.69 -3.38
CA PRO A 103 15.08 -7.44 -3.45
C PRO A 103 14.21 -6.19 -3.41
N ILE A 104 13.06 -6.17 -4.09
CA ILE A 104 12.13 -5.02 -4.07
C ILE A 104 11.60 -4.79 -2.66
N PHE A 105 11.19 -5.85 -1.96
CA PHE A 105 10.71 -5.74 -0.58
C PHE A 105 11.82 -5.28 0.38
N VAL A 106 13.04 -5.83 0.24
CA VAL A 106 14.19 -5.46 1.06
C VAL A 106 14.57 -4.01 0.86
N ILE A 107 14.68 -3.54 -0.40
CA ILE A 107 15.01 -2.15 -0.71
C ILE A 107 13.95 -1.21 -0.13
N GLY A 108 12.66 -1.53 -0.29
CA GLY A 108 11.57 -0.74 0.29
C GLY A 108 11.69 -0.62 1.81
N ILE A 109 11.98 -1.72 2.52
CA ILE A 109 12.18 -1.70 3.97
C ILE A 109 13.40 -0.85 4.36
N VAL A 110 14.52 -1.00 3.66
CA VAL A 110 15.73 -0.20 3.90
C VAL A 110 15.44 1.29 3.70
N LEU A 111 14.70 1.66 2.66
CA LEU A 111 14.25 3.04 2.42
C LEU A 111 13.34 3.54 3.56
N ALA A 112 12.40 2.72 4.04
CA ALA A 112 11.55 3.07 5.16
C ALA A 112 12.37 3.34 6.44
N LEU A 113 13.33 2.48 6.76
CA LEU A 113 14.15 2.61 7.96
C LEU A 113 15.12 3.79 7.90
N THR A 114 15.64 4.10 6.71
CA THR A 114 16.58 5.21 6.49
C THR A 114 15.88 6.57 6.50
N ILE A 115 14.72 6.69 5.84
CA ILE A 115 13.98 7.96 5.74
C ILE A 115 13.23 8.28 7.05
N TYR A 116 12.78 7.26 7.78
CA TYR A 116 11.87 7.42 8.92
C TYR A 116 12.49 7.08 10.28
N ARG A 117 13.83 7.14 10.37
CA ARG A 117 14.62 6.74 11.53
C ARG A 117 14.19 7.41 12.84
N ASP A 118 13.74 8.67 12.78
CA ASP A 118 13.47 9.49 13.99
C ASP A 118 12.02 9.34 14.51
N ASP A 119 11.07 9.00 13.64
CA ASP A 119 9.64 8.85 13.98
C ASP A 119 9.29 7.47 14.58
N ILE A 120 10.22 6.51 14.56
CA ILE A 120 10.03 5.15 15.13
C ILE A 120 9.96 5.19 16.67
N TYR A 121 10.48 6.24 17.31
CA TYR A 121 10.56 6.34 18.77
C TYR A 121 9.29 6.88 19.46
N THR A 122 8.32 7.41 18.74
CA THR A 122 7.07 7.96 19.33
C THR A 122 5.94 6.91 19.36
N LEU A 123 6.09 5.93 20.25
CA LEU A 123 5.14 4.82 20.44
C LEU A 123 3.96 5.12 21.41
N SER A 124 3.63 6.41 21.63
CA SER A 124 2.61 6.81 22.63
C SER A 124 1.15 6.78 22.11
N TRP A 125 0.95 6.69 20.81
CA TRP A 125 -0.35 6.80 20.13
C TRP A 125 -1.17 5.50 19.98
N LEU A 126 -0.64 4.35 20.42
CA LEU A 126 -1.26 3.04 20.16
C LEU A 126 -2.33 2.61 21.18
N LYS A 127 -2.31 3.12 22.42
CA LYS A 127 -3.08 2.56 23.55
C LYS A 127 -4.62 2.56 23.37
N MET A 128 -5.20 3.50 22.62
CA MET A 128 -6.67 3.59 22.40
C MET A 128 -7.17 2.95 21.09
N ARG A 129 -6.28 2.42 20.24
CA ARG A 129 -6.64 1.90 18.91
C ARG A 129 -6.52 0.39 18.76
N TRP A 130 -5.96 -0.30 19.76
CA TRP A 130 -5.72 -1.74 19.69
C TRP A 130 -6.99 -2.54 19.44
N ILE A 131 -8.13 -2.18 20.04
CA ILE A 131 -9.39 -2.92 19.82
C ILE A 131 -9.84 -2.82 18.36
N ALA A 132 -9.85 -1.62 17.78
CA ALA A 132 -10.22 -1.42 16.38
C ALA A 132 -9.21 -2.09 15.42
N ILE A 133 -7.92 -2.01 15.72
CA ILE A 133 -6.86 -2.69 14.97
C ILE A 133 -7.05 -4.21 15.03
N THR A 134 -7.30 -4.77 16.22
CA THR A 134 -7.52 -6.22 16.41
C THR A 134 -8.77 -6.70 15.68
N ILE A 135 -9.86 -5.92 15.69
CA ILE A 135 -11.08 -6.25 14.94
C ILE A 135 -10.81 -6.22 13.42
N LEU A 136 -10.18 -5.16 12.91
CA LEU A 136 -9.85 -5.05 11.49
C LEU A 136 -8.89 -6.15 11.03
N LEU A 137 -7.86 -6.45 11.84
CA LEU A 137 -6.97 -7.58 11.61
C LEU A 137 -7.76 -8.89 11.60
N GLY A 138 -8.64 -9.11 12.59
CA GLY A 138 -9.52 -10.28 12.65
C GLY A 138 -10.36 -10.47 11.39
N ILE A 139 -10.96 -9.39 10.88
CA ILE A 139 -11.72 -9.39 9.62
C ILE A 139 -10.81 -9.68 8.43
N ALA A 140 -9.62 -9.08 8.36
CA ALA A 140 -8.68 -9.32 7.27
C ALA A 140 -8.13 -10.75 7.26
N ILE A 141 -7.89 -11.34 8.44
CA ILE A 141 -7.54 -12.75 8.60
C ILE A 141 -8.71 -13.63 8.18
N TRP A 142 -9.94 -13.29 8.59
CA TRP A 142 -11.14 -14.01 8.18
C TRP A 142 -11.30 -14.01 6.66
N ILE A 143 -11.18 -12.84 6.01
CA ILE A 143 -11.19 -12.70 4.55
C ILE A 143 -10.06 -13.49 3.93
N SER A 144 -8.86 -13.44 4.50
CA SER A 144 -7.69 -14.15 4.00
C SER A 144 -7.92 -15.67 4.03
N LEU A 145 -8.42 -16.21 5.14
CA LEU A 145 -8.77 -17.62 5.28
C LEU A 145 -9.87 -18.04 4.28
N HIS A 146 -10.88 -17.20 4.06
CA HIS A 146 -11.94 -17.48 3.08
C HIS A 146 -11.46 -17.36 1.63
N ALA A 147 -10.53 -16.45 1.35
CA ALA A 147 -9.92 -16.28 0.02
C ALA A 147 -8.92 -17.38 -0.34
N MET A 148 -8.51 -18.21 0.63
CA MET A 148 -7.73 -19.44 0.40
C MET A 148 -8.62 -20.63 0.02
N LEU A 149 -9.95 -20.52 0.17
CA LEU A 149 -10.88 -21.54 -0.31
C LEU A 149 -10.85 -21.60 -1.84
N THR A 150 -11.06 -22.80 -2.38
CA THR A 150 -11.08 -23.04 -3.82
C THR A 150 -12.12 -22.14 -4.49
N PRO A 151 -11.79 -21.41 -5.58
CA PRO A 151 -12.75 -20.60 -6.29
C PRO A 151 -13.95 -21.45 -6.73
N THR A 152 -15.15 -21.13 -6.26
CA THR A 152 -16.38 -21.86 -6.60
C THR A 152 -16.86 -21.53 -8.02
N ASN A 153 -16.35 -20.45 -8.62
CA ASN A 153 -16.59 -20.09 -10.02
C ASN A 153 -15.57 -20.78 -10.93
N TYR A 154 -16.07 -21.76 -11.69
CA TYR A 154 -15.33 -22.59 -12.64
C TYR A 154 -14.53 -21.76 -13.67
N ASP A 155 -15.11 -20.65 -14.16
CA ASP A 155 -14.48 -19.79 -15.19
C ASP A 155 -13.42 -18.83 -14.65
N THR A 156 -13.44 -18.50 -13.36
CA THR A 156 -12.46 -17.58 -12.72
C THR A 156 -11.25 -18.35 -12.18
N GLY A 157 -11.43 -19.58 -11.71
CA GLY A 157 -10.30 -20.37 -11.19
C GLY A 157 -9.24 -20.67 -12.25
N LEU A 158 -9.68 -21.06 -13.45
CA LEU A 158 -8.82 -21.61 -14.51
C LEU A 158 -7.87 -20.56 -15.10
N TYR A 159 -8.35 -19.39 -15.51
CA TYR A 159 -7.50 -18.42 -16.22
C TYR A 159 -6.61 -17.59 -15.26
N HIS A 160 -7.15 -17.15 -14.12
CA HIS A 160 -6.41 -16.28 -13.20
C HIS A 160 -5.21 -17.00 -12.59
N LEU A 161 -5.40 -18.25 -12.12
CA LEU A 161 -4.33 -19.05 -11.54
C LEU A 161 -3.26 -19.40 -12.57
N ASN A 162 -3.65 -19.75 -13.79
CA ASN A 162 -2.70 -20.07 -14.86
C ASN A 162 -1.88 -18.84 -15.25
N SER A 163 -2.50 -17.65 -15.31
CA SER A 163 -1.80 -16.39 -15.62
C SER A 163 -0.80 -16.00 -14.53
N ILE A 164 -1.19 -16.14 -13.25
CA ILE A 164 -0.29 -15.91 -12.11
C ILE A 164 0.86 -16.93 -12.11
N ARG A 165 0.55 -18.21 -12.37
CA ARG A 165 1.57 -19.26 -12.43
C ARG A 165 2.55 -19.03 -13.57
N TRP A 166 2.06 -18.62 -14.74
CA TRP A 166 2.92 -18.22 -15.86
C TRP A 166 3.85 -17.09 -15.45
N THR A 167 3.29 -16.03 -14.85
CA THR A 167 4.04 -14.86 -14.38
C THR A 167 5.15 -15.27 -13.39
N ASN A 168 4.90 -16.30 -12.57
CA ASN A 168 5.88 -16.84 -11.63
C ASN A 168 6.99 -17.69 -12.28
N THR A 169 6.71 -18.34 -13.41
CA THR A 169 7.61 -19.33 -14.01
C THR A 169 8.34 -18.85 -15.25
N TYR A 170 7.76 -17.91 -16.01
CA TYR A 170 8.33 -17.43 -17.27
C TYR A 170 8.32 -15.89 -17.35
N PRO A 171 9.33 -15.27 -17.99
CA PRO A 171 9.22 -13.88 -18.45
C PRO A 171 8.03 -13.70 -19.40
N ILE A 172 7.63 -12.44 -19.60
CA ILE A 172 6.67 -12.11 -20.65
C ILE A 172 7.22 -12.54 -22.01
N VAL A 173 6.38 -13.14 -22.85
CA VAL A 173 6.74 -13.41 -24.25
C VAL A 173 6.20 -12.27 -25.11
N PRO A 174 7.06 -11.45 -25.74
CA PRO A 174 6.63 -10.38 -26.63
C PRO A 174 5.75 -10.94 -27.76
N GLY A 175 4.62 -10.31 -28.05
CA GLY A 175 3.70 -10.76 -29.11
C GLY A 175 2.61 -11.75 -28.67
N LEU A 176 2.55 -12.15 -27.39
CA LEU A 176 1.45 -12.96 -26.82
C LEU A 176 0.06 -12.36 -27.08
N GLY A 177 -0.05 -11.03 -27.04
CA GLY A 177 -1.31 -10.34 -27.33
C GLY A 177 -1.75 -10.43 -28.79
N ASN A 178 -0.83 -10.70 -29.72
CA ASN A 178 -1.14 -10.91 -31.14
C ASN A 178 -1.68 -12.32 -31.42
N VAL A 179 -1.48 -13.28 -30.50
CA VAL A 179 -1.97 -14.66 -30.63
C VAL A 179 -3.35 -14.82 -30.00
N HIS A 180 -3.61 -14.14 -28.87
CA HIS A 180 -4.93 -14.17 -28.23
C HIS A 180 -5.15 -12.94 -27.35
N GLY A 181 -6.22 -12.18 -27.59
CA GLY A 181 -6.50 -10.92 -26.86
C GLY A 181 -6.61 -11.09 -25.34
N ARG A 182 -6.99 -12.29 -24.83
CA ARG A 182 -7.04 -12.58 -23.38
C ARG A 182 -5.66 -12.68 -22.73
N LEU A 183 -4.60 -12.90 -23.51
CA LEU A 183 -3.20 -12.89 -23.07
C LEU A 183 -2.59 -11.48 -23.14
N ALA A 184 -3.25 -10.55 -23.84
CA ALA A 184 -2.90 -9.13 -23.88
C ALA A 184 -3.40 -8.36 -22.64
N PHE A 185 -4.41 -8.87 -21.93
CA PHE A 185 -4.87 -8.32 -20.65
C PHE A 185 -3.89 -8.65 -19.53
N ASN A 186 -2.75 -7.96 -19.52
CA ASN A 186 -1.83 -7.98 -18.38
C ASN A 186 -2.46 -7.17 -17.23
N GLN A 187 -3.29 -7.82 -16.41
CA GLN A 187 -3.82 -7.19 -15.21
C GLN A 187 -2.64 -6.95 -14.26
N SER A 188 -2.26 -5.69 -14.03
CA SER A 188 -1.14 -5.29 -13.15
C SER A 188 -1.24 -5.90 -11.74
N PHE A 189 -2.48 -6.17 -11.31
CA PHE A 189 -2.78 -6.86 -10.07
C PHE A 189 -2.22 -8.30 -10.01
N PHE A 190 -2.13 -9.03 -11.13
CA PHE A 190 -1.56 -10.39 -11.15
C PHE A 190 -0.07 -10.38 -10.89
N SER A 191 0.67 -9.37 -11.35
CA SER A 191 2.10 -9.23 -11.04
C SER A 191 2.32 -9.01 -9.54
N TYR A 192 1.44 -8.25 -8.89
CA TYR A 192 1.43 -8.10 -7.43
C TYR A 192 1.10 -9.41 -6.71
N VAL A 193 0.06 -10.12 -7.15
CA VAL A 193 -0.31 -11.43 -6.58
C VAL A 193 0.80 -12.47 -6.78
N ALA A 194 1.43 -12.50 -7.95
CA ALA A 194 2.57 -13.34 -8.28
C ALA A 194 3.75 -13.04 -7.34
N ALA A 195 4.04 -11.75 -7.11
CA ALA A 195 5.09 -11.35 -6.18
C ALA A 195 4.86 -11.86 -4.75
N LEU A 196 3.60 -11.83 -4.30
CA LEU A 196 3.19 -12.33 -2.98
C LEU A 196 3.09 -13.86 -2.91
N ASN A 197 3.22 -14.59 -4.02
CA ASN A 197 3.31 -16.04 -3.97
C ASN A 197 4.68 -16.53 -3.47
N PHE A 198 5.70 -15.67 -3.42
CA PHE A 198 7.10 -16.06 -3.15
C PHE A 198 7.45 -17.40 -3.80
N PHE A 199 7.10 -17.53 -5.09
CA PHE A 199 7.10 -18.81 -5.79
C PHE A 199 8.51 -19.42 -5.77
N PRO A 200 8.63 -20.74 -5.54
CA PRO A 200 7.57 -21.75 -5.45
C PRO A 200 6.97 -22.00 -4.06
N TYR A 201 7.38 -21.27 -3.03
CA TYR A 201 7.18 -21.67 -1.63
C TYR A 201 5.81 -21.30 -1.04
N PHE A 202 5.22 -20.17 -1.43
CA PHE A 202 4.06 -19.60 -0.73
C PHE A 202 2.89 -19.29 -1.69
N ASN A 203 2.27 -20.28 -2.32
CA ASN A 203 1.26 -20.12 -3.40
C ASN A 203 -0.12 -19.53 -2.97
N HIS A 204 -0.16 -18.66 -1.96
CA HIS A 204 -1.38 -18.04 -1.41
C HIS A 204 -1.44 -16.52 -1.56
N GLY A 205 -0.65 -15.95 -2.47
CA GLY A 205 -0.50 -14.50 -2.67
C GLY A 205 -1.81 -13.76 -2.96
N ARG A 206 -2.82 -14.41 -3.56
CA ARG A 206 -4.14 -13.81 -3.83
C ARG A 206 -4.86 -13.38 -2.56
N SER A 207 -4.81 -14.25 -1.55
CA SER A 207 -5.47 -14.02 -0.28
C SER A 207 -4.83 -12.83 0.43
N LEU A 208 -3.49 -12.82 0.54
CA LEU A 208 -2.72 -11.72 1.12
C LEU A 208 -2.92 -10.40 0.37
N ALA A 209 -2.95 -10.44 -0.96
CA ALA A 209 -3.13 -9.27 -1.80
C ALA A 209 -4.42 -8.53 -1.46
N ASN A 210 -5.53 -9.27 -1.42
CA ASN A 210 -6.86 -8.72 -1.19
C ASN A 210 -7.04 -8.22 0.25
N SER A 211 -6.65 -9.03 1.24
CA SER A 211 -6.79 -8.68 2.65
C SER A 211 -5.93 -7.48 3.04
N PHE A 212 -4.70 -7.37 2.48
CA PHE A 212 -3.85 -6.20 2.70
C PHE A 212 -4.47 -4.92 2.13
N LEU A 213 -4.99 -4.95 0.90
CA LEU A 213 -5.63 -3.79 0.28
C LEU A 213 -6.92 -3.38 1.00
N PHE A 214 -7.67 -4.36 1.51
CA PHE A 214 -8.81 -4.11 2.39
C PHE A 214 -8.37 -3.36 3.65
N LEU A 215 -7.38 -3.87 4.38
CA LEU A 215 -6.83 -3.20 5.56
C LEU A 215 -6.32 -1.79 5.26
N LEU A 216 -5.60 -1.61 4.17
CA LEU A 216 -5.05 -0.32 3.76
C LEU A 216 -6.17 0.67 3.44
N THR A 217 -7.23 0.24 2.76
CA THR A 217 -8.40 1.08 2.45
C THR A 217 -9.07 1.55 3.74
N PHE A 218 -9.33 0.64 4.68
CA PHE A 218 -9.91 0.99 5.98
C PHE A 218 -9.01 1.92 6.80
N ALA A 219 -7.70 1.68 6.79
CA ALA A 219 -6.73 2.57 7.43
C ALA A 219 -6.76 3.98 6.82
N THR A 220 -6.90 4.07 5.49
CA THR A 220 -6.98 5.34 4.75
C THR A 220 -8.26 6.09 5.11
N ILE A 221 -9.41 5.41 5.09
CA ILE A 221 -10.70 5.97 5.51
C ILE A 221 -10.61 6.50 6.94
N PHE A 222 -10.01 5.73 7.86
CA PHE A 222 -9.83 6.17 9.23
C PHE A 222 -8.93 7.41 9.32
N GLU A 223 -7.84 7.46 8.56
CA GLU A 223 -6.91 8.60 8.54
C GLU A 223 -7.62 9.87 8.04
N VAL A 224 -8.42 9.76 6.98
CA VAL A 224 -9.21 10.87 6.41
C VAL A 224 -10.34 11.31 7.33
N LEU A 225 -10.99 10.38 8.05
CA LEU A 225 -12.11 10.72 8.95
C LEU A 225 -11.65 11.25 10.33
N LYS A 226 -10.39 11.03 10.71
CA LYS A 226 -9.83 11.42 12.01
C LYS A 226 -10.04 12.91 12.37
N PRO A 227 -9.91 13.90 11.46
CA PRO A 227 -10.15 15.31 11.77
C PRO A 227 -11.62 15.59 12.13
N TYR A 228 -12.57 14.94 11.45
CA TYR A 228 -14.00 15.15 11.65
C TYR A 228 -14.47 14.69 13.04
N PHE A 229 -13.96 13.55 13.53
CA PHE A 229 -14.29 13.06 14.88
C PHE A 229 -13.75 13.96 16.00
N LYS A 230 -12.67 14.72 15.76
CA LYS A 230 -12.11 15.65 16.76
C LYS A 230 -12.91 16.95 16.90
N GLN A 231 -13.74 17.30 15.91
CA GLN A 231 -14.51 18.55 15.90
C GLN A 231 -15.88 18.43 16.60
N MET A 232 -16.30 17.21 16.94
CA MET A 232 -17.61 16.92 17.55
C MET A 232 -17.85 17.41 19.01
N PRO A 233 -16.85 17.79 19.86
CA PRO A 233 -17.14 18.26 21.23
C PRO A 233 -17.55 19.74 21.34
N LEU A 234 -17.65 20.52 20.25
CA LEU A 234 -17.87 21.98 20.32
C LEU A 234 -19.31 22.43 20.04
N MET A 235 -20.19 21.54 19.57
CA MET A 235 -21.59 21.89 19.24
C MET A 235 -22.55 21.80 20.44
N GLU A 236 -22.11 21.23 21.56
CA GLU A 236 -22.95 21.05 22.76
C GLU A 236 -22.94 22.26 23.71
N LYS A 237 -22.07 23.27 23.47
CA LYS A 237 -21.90 24.43 24.37
C LYS A 237 -22.47 25.76 23.87
N THR A 238 -23.21 25.79 22.77
CA THR A 238 -23.81 27.03 22.23
C THR A 238 -25.29 27.23 22.57
N HIS A 239 -25.84 26.44 23.50
CA HIS A 239 -27.20 26.60 24.01
C HIS A 239 -27.21 26.73 25.54
N HIS A 240 -26.54 27.75 26.08
CA HIS A 240 -26.80 28.29 27.41
C HIS A 240 -26.64 29.80 27.40
#